data_AF-D5Q8T8-F1
#
_entry.id   AF-D5Q8T8-F1
#
_cell.length_a   1.000
_cell.length_b   1.000
_cell.length_c   1.000
_cell.angle_alpha   90.00
_cell.angle_beta   90.00
_cell.angle_gamma   90.00
#
_symmetry.space_group_name_H-M   'P 1'
#
loop_
_entity.id
_entity.type
_entity.pdbx_description
1 polymer ?
#
loop_
_entity_poly.entity_id
_entity_poly.type
_entity_poly.pdbx_seq_one_letter_code
_entity_poly.pdbx_strand_id
1 'polypeptide(L)'
;MREVKPISIDILNTFKQVDEDRLNKLLADELKHLDRKIVVLDDDPTGVQTVHDISVYTDWDKDSMEQGFNEKNSMFFILTNSRGFTVAQTTKAHKEISKNIVDVSKKVNKDFIIISRSDSTMRGHYPVETNLLKSEVERLSE
;
A
#
# COMPACT_ATOMS: atom_id res chain seq x y z
N MET A 1 37.09 2.94 -30.96
CA MET A 1 35.87 2.25 -30.48
C MET A 1 36.31 1.09 -29.59
N ARG A 2 35.84 1.02 -28.34
CA ARG A 2 36.07 -0.19 -27.51
C ARG A 2 35.18 -1.30 -28.05
N GLU A 3 35.77 -2.45 -28.35
CA GLU A 3 35.04 -3.68 -28.67
C GLU A 3 34.22 -4.10 -27.44
N VAL A 4 32.90 -4.02 -27.54
CA VAL A 4 32.01 -4.56 -26.50
C VAL A 4 31.80 -6.02 -26.83
N LYS A 5 32.40 -6.92 -26.05
CA LYS A 5 32.13 -8.36 -26.18
C LYS A 5 30.76 -8.65 -25.55
N PRO A 6 29.80 -9.21 -26.30
CA PRO A 6 28.52 -9.61 -25.73
C PRO A 6 28.77 -10.74 -24.71
N ILE A 7 28.17 -10.59 -23.53
CA ILE A 7 28.20 -11.59 -22.46
C ILE A 7 26.98 -12.50 -22.65
N SER A 8 27.16 -13.82 -22.54
CA SER A 8 26.03 -14.75 -22.60
C SER A 8 25.08 -14.56 -21.42
N ILE A 9 23.77 -14.73 -21.65
CA ILE A 9 22.74 -14.77 -20.61
C ILE A 9 23.03 -15.87 -19.57
N ASP A 10 23.80 -16.90 -19.94
CA ASP A 10 24.21 -17.99 -19.05
C ASP A 10 24.99 -17.53 -17.81
N ILE A 11 25.58 -16.32 -17.85
CA ILE A 11 26.23 -15.73 -16.67
C ILE A 11 25.26 -15.60 -15.50
N LEU A 12 23.95 -15.45 -15.76
CA LEU A 12 22.93 -15.36 -14.71
C LEU A 12 22.86 -16.63 -13.86
N ASN A 13 23.21 -17.80 -14.43
CA ASN A 13 23.25 -19.08 -13.72
C ASN A 13 24.42 -19.17 -12.73
N THR A 14 25.42 -18.29 -12.84
CA THR A 14 26.58 -18.26 -11.93
C THR A 14 26.27 -17.51 -10.63
N PHE A 15 25.20 -16.71 -10.60
CA PHE A 15 24.78 -16.03 -9.38
C PHE A 15 24.10 -17.02 -8.43
N LYS A 16 24.38 -16.85 -7.14
CA LYS A 16 23.72 -17.62 -6.09
C LYS A 16 22.21 -17.40 -6.16
N GLN A 17 21.49 -18.48 -6.41
CA GLN A 17 20.02 -18.45 -6.41
C GLN A 17 19.50 -18.17 -4.99
N VAL A 18 18.41 -17.43 -4.92
CA VAL A 18 17.73 -17.14 -3.66
C VAL A 18 16.99 -18.40 -3.21
N ASP A 19 17.16 -18.76 -1.95
CA ASP A 19 16.36 -19.80 -1.30
C ASP A 19 14.99 -19.18 -0.94
N GLU A 20 14.07 -19.24 -1.91
CA GLU A 20 12.73 -18.64 -1.79
C GLU A 20 11.93 -19.27 -0.65
N ASP A 21 12.02 -20.58 -0.46
CA ASP A 21 11.30 -21.29 0.61
C ASP A 21 11.74 -20.80 1.99
N ARG A 22 13.05 -20.67 2.21
CA ARG A 22 13.59 -20.10 3.44
C ARG A 22 13.17 -18.65 3.62
N LEU A 23 13.23 -17.85 2.56
CA LEU A 23 12.86 -16.43 2.62
C LEU A 23 11.38 -16.25 2.97
N ASN A 24 10.49 -17.00 2.32
CA ASN A 24 9.06 -17.01 2.57
C ASN A 24 8.73 -17.44 4.00
N LYS A 25 9.44 -18.44 4.54
CA LYS A 25 9.30 -18.85 5.93
C LYS A 25 9.69 -17.73 6.91
N LEU A 26 10.84 -17.09 6.69
CA LEU A 26 11.30 -15.97 7.53
C LEU A 26 10.32 -14.79 7.48
N LEU A 27 9.80 -14.46 6.30
CA LEU A 27 8.79 -13.42 6.12
C LEU A 27 7.49 -13.78 6.86
N ALA A 28 7.01 -15.00 6.71
CA ALA A 28 5.80 -15.46 7.39
C ALA A 28 5.95 -15.47 8.92
N ASP A 29 7.14 -15.79 9.43
CA ASP A 29 7.44 -15.73 10.87
C ASP A 29 7.48 -14.28 11.37
N GLU A 30 8.11 -13.35 10.64
CA GLU A 30 8.16 -11.93 11.01
C GLU A 30 6.77 -11.28 10.96
N LEU A 31 5.94 -11.62 9.96
CA LEU A 31 4.57 -11.10 9.83
C LEU A 31 3.67 -11.48 11.01
N LYS A 32 3.96 -12.57 11.74
CA LYS A 32 3.21 -12.92 12.96
C LYS A 32 3.45 -11.93 14.09
N HIS A 33 4.56 -11.20 14.05
CA HIS A 33 4.92 -10.19 15.04
C HIS A 33 4.43 -8.79 14.66
N LEU A 34 3.89 -8.62 13.45
CA LEU A 34 3.28 -7.37 13.01
C LEU A 34 1.89 -7.20 13.64
N ASP A 35 1.82 -6.55 14.80
CA ASP A 35 0.55 -6.22 15.47
C ASP A 35 -0.12 -4.95 14.90
N ARG A 36 -0.05 -4.77 13.58
CA ARG A 36 -0.60 -3.61 12.88
C ARG A 36 -1.26 -4.01 11.57
N LYS A 37 -2.30 -3.27 11.19
CA LYS A 37 -2.94 -3.42 9.88
C LYS A 37 -2.30 -2.46 8.88
N ILE A 38 -1.90 -2.96 7.72
CA ILE A 38 -1.37 -2.14 6.62
C ILE A 38 -2.51 -1.78 5.69
N VAL A 39 -2.77 -0.48 5.56
CA VAL A 39 -3.77 0.07 4.65
C VAL A 39 -3.04 0.70 3.48
N VAL A 40 -3.12 0.08 2.30
CA VAL A 40 -2.49 0.59 1.09
C VAL A 40 -3.51 1.42 0.31
N LEU A 41 -3.18 2.67 0.03
CA LEU A 41 -3.98 3.55 -0.83
C LEU A 41 -3.34 3.58 -2.22
N ASP A 42 -4.06 3.09 -3.23
CA ASP A 42 -3.58 3.00 -4.61
C ASP A 42 -4.35 4.00 -5.50
N ASP A 43 -3.63 4.91 -6.15
CA ASP A 43 -4.22 5.98 -6.95
C ASP A 43 -4.77 5.52 -8.31
N ASP A 44 -4.46 4.28 -8.72
CA ASP A 44 -4.73 3.76 -10.05
C ASP A 44 -5.01 2.25 -10.09
N PRO A 45 -6.04 1.80 -10.83
CA PRO A 45 -6.41 0.38 -10.91
C PRO A 45 -5.35 -0.52 -11.54
N THR A 46 -4.34 0.01 -12.22
CA THR A 46 -3.27 -0.84 -12.79
C THR A 46 -2.32 -1.36 -11.72
N GLY A 47 -2.13 -0.62 -10.63
CA GLY A 47 -1.24 -1.01 -9.54
C GLY A 47 -1.69 -2.29 -8.86
N VAL A 48 -3.00 -2.47 -8.67
CA VAL A 48 -3.58 -3.66 -8.02
C VAL A 48 -3.55 -4.91 -8.89
N GLN A 49 -3.22 -4.81 -10.18
CA GLN A 49 -3.16 -5.99 -11.07
C GLN A 49 -1.92 -6.87 -10.83
N THR A 50 -0.93 -6.38 -10.08
CA THR A 50 0.32 -7.09 -9.79
C THR A 50 0.33 -7.76 -8.43
N VAL A 51 -0.78 -7.73 -7.68
CA VAL A 51 -0.90 -8.35 -6.35
C VAL A 51 -1.87 -9.53 -6.39
N HIS A 52 -1.64 -10.52 -5.55
CA HIS A 52 -2.50 -11.70 -5.40
C HIS A 52 -2.76 -11.98 -3.92
N ASP A 53 -3.80 -12.76 -3.63
CA ASP A 53 -4.20 -13.17 -2.27
C ASP A 53 -4.45 -12.01 -1.29
N ILE A 54 -4.86 -10.86 -1.82
CA ILE A 54 -5.16 -9.66 -1.05
C ILE A 54 -6.49 -9.03 -1.49
N SER A 55 -7.23 -8.52 -0.52
CA SER A 55 -8.46 -7.79 -0.78
C SER A 55 -8.19 -6.40 -1.32
N VAL A 56 -8.96 -6.02 -2.34
CA VAL A 56 -8.98 -4.68 -2.91
C VAL A 56 -10.38 -4.12 -2.75
N TYR A 57 -10.51 -3.08 -1.92
CA TYR A 57 -11.75 -2.36 -1.70
C TYR A 57 -11.84 -1.20 -2.69
N THR A 58 -12.97 -1.07 -3.37
CA THR A 58 -13.25 0.02 -4.33
C THR A 58 -13.92 1.23 -3.68
N ASP A 59 -14.28 1.10 -2.41
CA ASP A 59 -14.91 2.13 -1.58
C ASP A 59 -14.14 2.25 -0.26
N TRP A 60 -14.22 3.42 0.37
CA TRP A 60 -13.56 3.72 1.65
C TRP A 60 -14.56 4.14 2.73
N ASP A 61 -15.81 3.68 2.63
CA ASP A 61 -16.76 3.84 3.71
C ASP A 61 -16.32 3.06 4.97
N LYS A 62 -16.99 3.33 6.10
CA LYS A 62 -16.62 2.71 7.38
C LYS A 62 -16.82 1.20 7.37
N ASP A 63 -17.84 0.71 6.69
CA ASP A 63 -18.15 -0.73 6.66
C ASP A 63 -17.09 -1.52 5.88
N SER A 64 -16.63 -0.99 4.74
CA SER A 64 -15.53 -1.54 3.94
C SER A 64 -14.20 -1.50 4.71
N MET A 65 -13.94 -0.39 5.39
CA MET A 65 -12.75 -0.23 6.23
C MET A 65 -12.76 -1.22 7.40
N GLU A 66 -13.91 -1.40 8.07
CA GLU A 66 -14.06 -2.38 9.15
C GLU A 66 -13.86 -3.82 8.66
N GLN A 67 -14.34 -4.15 7.47
CA GLN A 67 -14.07 -5.46 6.85
C GLN A 67 -12.56 -5.65 6.68
N GLY A 68 -11.85 -4.71 6.06
CA GLY A 68 -10.40 -4.79 5.85
C GLY A 68 -9.60 -4.91 7.16
N PHE A 69 -9.99 -4.16 8.19
CA PHE A 69 -9.36 -4.26 9.52
C PHE A 69 -9.59 -5.62 10.20
N ASN A 70 -10.75 -6.25 9.97
CA ASN A 70 -11.08 -7.55 10.55
C ASN A 70 -10.58 -8.76 9.73
N GLU A 71 -10.00 -8.53 8.55
CA GLU A 71 -9.40 -9.61 7.76
C GLU A 71 -8.26 -10.32 8.49
N LYS A 72 -8.04 -11.59 8.13
CA LYS A 72 -6.89 -12.37 8.59
C LYS A 72 -5.57 -11.82 8.07
N ASN A 73 -5.58 -11.28 6.84
CA ASN A 73 -4.40 -10.69 6.24
C ASN A 73 -4.00 -9.43 7.01
N SER A 74 -2.69 -9.22 7.16
CA SER A 74 -2.14 -8.01 7.79
C SER A 74 -2.25 -6.77 6.89
N MET A 75 -2.68 -6.92 5.64
CA MET A 75 -2.73 -5.87 4.63
C MET A 75 -4.00 -5.97 3.78
N PHE A 76 -4.55 -4.82 3.41
CA PHE A 76 -5.56 -4.69 2.36
C PHE A 76 -5.34 -3.40 1.55
N PHE A 77 -5.93 -3.36 0.35
CA PHE A 77 -5.85 -2.22 -0.55
C PHE A 77 -7.17 -1.46 -0.58
N ILE A 78 -7.06 -0.14 -0.71
CA ILE A 78 -8.15 0.76 -1.09
C ILE A 78 -7.75 1.38 -2.42
N LEU A 79 -8.54 1.08 -3.45
CA LEU A 79 -8.40 1.72 -4.75
C LEU A 79 -9.09 3.08 -4.70
N THR A 80 -8.32 4.16 -4.55
CA THR A 80 -8.88 5.52 -4.52
C THR A 80 -9.26 6.00 -5.92
N ASN A 81 -8.57 5.47 -6.95
CA ASN A 81 -8.68 5.90 -8.34
C ASN A 81 -8.56 7.44 -8.47
N SER A 82 -7.74 8.06 -7.61
CA SER A 82 -7.64 9.51 -7.47
C SER A 82 -6.72 10.19 -8.47
N ARG A 83 -6.04 9.43 -9.35
CA ARG A 83 -5.11 10.01 -10.33
C ARG A 83 -5.73 11.10 -11.20
N GLY A 84 -6.97 10.88 -11.65
CA GLY A 84 -7.72 11.80 -12.50
C GLY A 84 -8.55 12.85 -11.75
N PHE A 85 -8.47 12.90 -10.42
CA PHE A 85 -9.23 13.86 -9.63
C PHE A 85 -8.71 15.29 -9.82
N THR A 86 -9.47 16.24 -9.32
CA THR A 86 -8.97 17.59 -9.02
C THR A 86 -8.35 17.60 -7.63
N VAL A 87 -7.48 18.58 -7.35
CA VAL A 87 -6.91 18.81 -6.00
C VAL A 87 -8.01 18.88 -4.93
N ALA A 88 -9.16 19.48 -5.22
CA ALA A 88 -10.29 19.58 -4.29
C ALA A 88 -10.92 18.21 -4.00
N GLN A 89 -11.12 17.38 -5.04
CA GLN A 89 -11.63 16.02 -4.90
C GLN A 89 -10.64 15.14 -4.13
N THR A 90 -9.35 15.18 -4.48
CA THR A 90 -8.27 14.49 -3.77
C THR A 90 -8.23 14.90 -2.30
N THR A 91 -8.34 16.19 -2.02
CA THR A 91 -8.36 16.71 -0.65
C THR A 91 -9.54 16.18 0.16
N LYS A 92 -10.73 16.17 -0.43
CA LYS A 92 -11.93 15.63 0.22
C LYS A 92 -11.77 14.13 0.50
N ALA A 93 -11.39 13.35 -0.51
CA ALA A 93 -11.26 11.91 -0.40
C ALA A 93 -10.18 11.50 0.62
N HIS A 94 -8.99 12.10 0.58
CA HIS A 94 -7.91 11.72 1.50
C HIS A 94 -8.19 12.10 2.96
N LYS A 95 -8.91 13.20 3.21
CA LYS A 95 -9.39 13.53 4.57
C LYS A 95 -10.42 12.53 5.07
N GLU A 96 -11.36 12.14 4.21
CA GLU A 96 -12.37 11.13 4.53
C GLU A 96 -11.75 9.76 4.81
N ILE A 97 -10.83 9.31 3.95
CA ILE A 97 -10.08 8.07 4.12
C ILE A 97 -9.31 8.10 5.45
N SER A 98 -8.55 9.17 5.72
CA SER A 98 -7.79 9.31 6.98
C SER A 98 -8.69 9.22 8.20
N LYS A 99 -9.83 9.93 8.17
CA LYS A 99 -10.83 9.88 9.23
C LYS A 99 -11.40 8.49 9.45
N ASN A 100 -11.79 7.80 8.38
CA ASN A 100 -12.37 6.47 8.47
C ASN A 100 -11.34 5.45 8.97
N ILE A 101 -10.08 5.52 8.53
CA ILE A 101 -8.99 4.67 9.05
C ILE A 101 -8.83 4.86 10.56
N VAL A 102 -8.74 6.10 11.04
CA VAL A 102 -8.55 6.37 12.48
C VAL A 102 -9.77 5.96 13.30
N ASP A 103 -10.97 6.31 12.85
CA ASP A 103 -12.23 5.94 13.53
C ASP A 103 -12.36 4.42 13.66
N VAL A 104 -12.10 3.68 12.58
CA VAL A 104 -12.19 2.22 12.56
C VAL A 104 -11.08 1.57 13.37
N SER A 105 -9.84 2.04 13.25
CA SER A 105 -8.71 1.59 14.07
C SER A 105 -9.00 1.68 15.56
N LYS A 106 -9.56 2.81 16.03
CA LYS A 106 -10.00 2.99 17.41
C LYS A 106 -11.15 2.04 17.78
N LYS A 107 -12.12 1.85 16.89
CA LYS A 107 -13.27 0.93 17.11
C LYS A 107 -12.83 -0.52 17.26
N VAL A 108 -11.91 -0.99 16.42
CA VAL A 108 -11.42 -2.39 16.44
C VAL A 108 -10.22 -2.60 17.38
N ASN A 109 -9.71 -1.53 18.01
CA ASN A 109 -8.53 -1.53 18.85
C ASN A 109 -7.31 -2.16 18.16
N LYS A 110 -6.99 -1.67 16.95
CA LYS A 110 -5.87 -2.16 16.14
C LYS A 110 -5.10 -1.00 15.52
N ASP A 111 -3.81 -0.91 15.81
CA ASP A 111 -2.90 0.04 15.20
C ASP A 111 -2.76 -0.20 13.69
N PHE A 112 -2.33 0.83 12.95
CA PHE A 112 -2.23 0.75 11.51
C PHE A 112 -0.95 1.39 10.96
N ILE A 113 -0.66 1.07 9.69
CA ILE A 113 0.35 1.70 8.84
C ILE A 113 -0.35 2.08 7.55
N ILE A 114 -0.23 3.33 7.12
CA ILE A 114 -0.71 3.76 5.80
C ILE A 114 0.46 3.72 4.81
N ILE A 115 0.25 3.05 3.68
CA ILE A 115 1.16 3.11 2.52
C ILE A 115 0.44 3.89 1.42
N SER A 116 0.94 5.07 1.08
CA SER A 116 0.52 5.79 -0.12
C SER A 116 1.30 5.24 -1.31
N ARG A 117 0.64 4.40 -2.12
CA ARG A 117 1.21 3.86 -3.34
C ARG A 117 0.84 4.80 -4.49
N SER A 118 1.86 5.44 -5.05
CA SER A 118 1.71 6.39 -6.15
C SER A 118 2.48 5.91 -7.37
N ASP A 119 2.25 6.56 -8.51
CA ASP A 119 2.92 6.29 -9.77
C ASP A 119 4.43 6.59 -9.70
N SER A 120 5.26 5.71 -10.28
CA SER A 120 6.73 5.85 -10.26
C SER A 120 7.23 7.09 -11.02
N THR A 121 6.42 7.66 -11.90
CA THR A 121 6.72 8.92 -12.61
C THR A 121 6.05 10.14 -11.97
N MET A 122 5.55 10.00 -10.73
CA MET A 122 4.92 11.05 -9.93
C MET A 122 3.66 11.67 -10.57
N ARG A 123 2.96 10.92 -11.42
CA ARG A 123 1.64 11.33 -11.93
C ARG A 123 0.61 11.28 -10.79
N GLY A 124 -0.43 12.13 -10.90
CA GLY A 124 -1.44 12.29 -9.87
C GLY A 124 -1.21 13.54 -9.05
N HIS A 125 -1.41 13.45 -7.74
CA HIS A 125 -1.42 14.61 -6.85
C HIS A 125 -0.30 14.59 -5.81
N TYR A 126 0.84 13.98 -6.13
CA TYR A 126 2.02 14.08 -5.27
C TYR A 126 2.55 15.53 -5.24
N PRO A 127 2.89 16.12 -4.07
CA PRO A 127 2.88 15.56 -2.72
C PRO A 127 1.62 15.89 -1.88
N VAL A 128 0.54 16.40 -2.50
CA VAL A 128 -0.70 16.76 -1.80
C VAL A 128 -1.29 15.57 -1.06
N GLU A 129 -1.34 14.40 -1.70
CA GLU A 129 -1.87 13.16 -1.11
C GLU A 129 -1.14 12.77 0.18
N THR A 130 0.20 12.70 0.12
CA THR A 130 1.04 12.29 1.27
C THR A 130 1.00 13.32 2.41
N ASN A 131 0.99 14.62 2.09
CA ASN A 131 0.88 15.68 3.10
C ASN A 131 -0.48 15.67 3.82
N LEU A 132 -1.57 15.43 3.08
CA LEU A 132 -2.90 15.31 3.67
C LEU A 132 -3.02 14.10 4.59
N LEU A 133 -2.53 12.94 4.16
CA LEU A 133 -2.55 11.72 4.99
C LEU A 133 -1.78 11.95 6.30
N LYS A 134 -0.56 12.50 6.22
CA LYS A 134 0.24 12.81 7.40
C LYS A 134 -0.48 13.76 8.35
N SER A 135 -0.83 14.95 7.85
CA SER A 135 -1.40 16.01 8.69
C SER A 135 -2.74 15.61 9.31
N GLU A 136 -3.59 14.90 8.57
CA GLU A 136 -4.92 14.51 9.06
C GLU A 136 -4.83 13.36 10.07
N VAL A 137 -3.96 12.37 9.84
CA VAL A 137 -3.75 11.28 10.80
C VAL A 137 -3.13 11.79 12.10
N GLU A 138 -2.11 12.66 12.04
CA GLU A 138 -1.51 13.28 13.22
C GLU A 138 -2.58 14.05 14.02
N ARG A 139 -3.36 14.91 13.35
CA ARG A 139 -4.44 15.70 13.97
C ARG A 139 -5.54 14.86 14.63
N LEU A 140 -5.83 13.66 14.11
CA LEU A 140 -6.88 12.77 14.62
C LEU A 140 -6.39 11.78 15.68
N SER A 141 -5.08 11.62 15.81
CA SER A 141 -4.43 10.69 16.74
C SER A 141 -3.91 11.36 18.01
N GLU A 142 -3.83 12.69 18.02
CA GLU A 142 -3.78 13.52 19.24
C GLU A 142 -5.08 13.39 20.07
#